data_AF-A0A151KR89-F1
#
_entry.id   AF-A0A151KR89-F1
#
_cell.length_a   1.000
_cell.length_b   1.000
_cell.length_c   1.000
_cell.angle_alpha   90.00
_cell.angle_beta   90.00
_cell.angle_gamma   90.00
#
_symmetry.space_group_name_H-M   'P 1'
#
loop_
_entity.id
_entity.type
_entity.pdbx_description
1 polymer ?
#
loop_
_entity_poly.entity_id
_entity_poly.type
_entity_poly.pdbx_seq_one_letter_code
_entity_poly.pdbx_strand_id
1 'polypeptide(L)'
;MKKTLPILLMVVLSNYAYANCVNTSEEQITTKTLLSTHYKTTQSEGTIVVDNSQTDERVLSKDIKTVQAKNSSEHCFFDEKKMSLVLNYQHNKAALTSIHQEAIKSYIGIADPNRKILVEGHADSTGTNDYNQRLSAKRANLVARYLQTDLGLGNRIVEKAFGESTPICAAEENRQNGCNRRVVLTLE
;
A
#
# COMPACT_ATOMS: atom_id res chain seq x y z
N MET A 1 7.09 -56.49 5.59
CA MET A 1 7.88 -55.27 5.89
C MET A 1 7.63 -54.26 4.79
N LYS A 2 6.77 -53.27 5.02
CA LYS A 2 6.48 -52.17 4.08
C LYS A 2 7.09 -50.90 4.68
N LYS A 3 8.07 -50.28 4.03
CA LYS A 3 8.61 -48.96 4.41
C LYS A 3 7.97 -47.92 3.50
N THR A 4 7.14 -47.08 4.09
CA THR A 4 6.52 -45.90 3.46
C THR A 4 7.52 -44.74 3.47
N LEU A 5 7.60 -44.02 2.36
CA LEU A 5 8.39 -42.81 2.14
C LEU A 5 7.56 -41.59 2.59
N PRO A 6 8.08 -40.66 3.42
CA PRO A 6 7.30 -39.48 3.79
C PRO A 6 7.39 -38.42 2.69
N ILE A 7 6.22 -37.94 2.27
CA ILE A 7 6.05 -36.81 1.35
C ILE A 7 6.39 -35.53 2.13
N LEU A 8 7.43 -34.82 1.66
CA LEU A 8 7.85 -33.52 2.16
C LEU A 8 6.78 -32.47 1.82
N LEU A 9 5.98 -32.09 2.82
CA LEU A 9 5.00 -31.02 2.74
C LEU A 9 5.72 -29.65 2.76
N MET A 10 6.00 -29.11 1.59
CA MET A 10 6.41 -27.70 1.43
C MET A 10 5.18 -26.80 1.66
N VAL A 11 4.99 -26.38 2.91
CA VAL A 11 4.05 -25.31 3.26
C VAL A 11 4.68 -23.99 2.83
N VAL A 12 4.28 -23.48 1.67
CA VAL A 12 4.63 -22.13 1.23
C VAL A 12 3.78 -21.17 2.07
N LEU A 13 4.37 -20.62 3.15
CA LEU A 13 3.75 -19.57 3.95
C LEU A 13 3.84 -18.25 3.19
N SER A 14 2.92 -17.99 2.26
CA SER A 14 2.67 -16.63 1.78
C SER A 14 1.66 -15.95 2.72
N ASN A 15 2.11 -15.62 3.93
CA ASN A 15 1.40 -14.71 4.83
C ASN A 15 1.92 -13.29 4.58
N TYR A 16 1.41 -12.59 3.57
CA TYR A 16 1.51 -11.13 3.57
C TYR A 16 0.30 -10.58 4.33
N ALA A 17 0.42 -10.57 5.65
CA ALA A 17 -0.46 -9.83 6.53
C ALA A 17 -0.09 -8.34 6.41
N TYR A 18 -0.90 -7.56 5.70
CA TYR A 18 -0.74 -6.12 5.60
C TYR A 18 -1.60 -5.43 6.65
N ALA A 19 -1.03 -5.22 7.82
CA ALA A 19 -1.41 -4.18 8.76
C ALA A 19 -0.25 -4.00 9.74
N ASN A 20 0.21 -2.74 9.89
CA ASN A 20 0.67 -2.12 11.14
C ASN A 20 1.54 -0.91 10.78
N CYS A 21 0.87 0.21 10.52
CA CYS A 21 1.52 1.51 10.51
C CYS A 21 1.86 1.86 11.96
N VAL A 22 3.00 1.36 12.43
CA VAL A 22 3.59 1.64 13.74
C VAL A 22 2.56 1.51 14.88
N ASN A 23 2.31 0.26 15.27
CA ASN A 23 1.61 -0.15 16.49
C ASN A 23 0.28 0.56 16.79
N THR A 24 -0.81 0.08 16.17
CA THR A 24 -2.15 0.14 16.75
C THR A 24 -2.54 -1.28 17.17
N SER A 25 -2.91 -1.44 18.44
CA SER A 25 -3.25 -2.70 19.11
C SER A 25 -4.00 -3.69 18.22
N GLU A 26 -3.49 -4.91 18.17
CA GLU A 26 -4.04 -6.06 17.47
C GLU A 26 -5.49 -6.34 17.90
N GLU A 27 -6.38 -6.48 16.92
CA GLU A 27 -7.50 -7.43 17.05
C GLU A 27 -7.61 -8.22 15.74
N GLN A 28 -6.99 -9.41 15.73
CA GLN A 28 -7.12 -10.36 14.64
C GLN A 28 -8.48 -11.07 14.73
N ILE A 29 -9.24 -11.11 13.63
CA ILE A 29 -10.24 -12.15 13.43
C ILE A 29 -9.88 -12.93 12.17
N THR A 30 -9.35 -14.12 12.40
CA THR A 30 -9.18 -15.20 11.42
C THR A 30 -10.52 -15.69 10.90
N THR A 31 -10.69 -15.81 9.59
CA THR A 31 -11.45 -16.93 9.01
C THR A 31 -10.91 -17.29 7.63
N LYS A 32 -10.35 -18.51 7.52
CA LYS A 32 -9.96 -19.11 6.25
C LYS A 32 -11.22 -19.59 5.52
N THR A 33 -11.43 -19.10 4.31
CA THR A 33 -12.15 -19.85 3.26
C THR A 33 -11.47 -19.58 1.92
N LEU A 34 -10.79 -20.59 1.40
CA LEU A 34 -10.29 -20.62 0.03
C LEU A 34 -11.45 -20.92 -0.92
N LEU A 35 -11.66 -20.12 -1.95
CA LEU A 35 -12.37 -20.54 -3.16
C LEU A 35 -11.92 -19.76 -4.41
N SER A 36 -11.30 -20.53 -5.31
CA SER A 36 -11.13 -20.43 -6.78
C SER A 36 -10.93 -19.05 -7.45
N THR A 37 -9.75 -18.91 -8.05
CA THR A 37 -9.30 -17.81 -8.92
C THR A 37 -9.73 -18.03 -10.37
N HIS A 38 -10.45 -17.07 -10.96
CA HIS A 38 -10.07 -16.40 -12.21
C HIS A 38 -11.09 -15.30 -12.52
N TYR A 39 -10.65 -14.04 -12.51
CA TYR A 39 -11.35 -12.98 -13.22
C TYR A 39 -10.34 -12.24 -14.10
N LYS A 40 -10.63 -12.21 -15.39
CA LYS A 40 -9.87 -11.47 -16.39
C LYS A 40 -10.65 -10.17 -16.62
N THR A 41 -10.14 -9.06 -16.12
CA THR A 41 -10.77 -7.75 -16.29
C THR A 41 -10.06 -6.97 -17.38
N THR A 42 -10.75 -6.73 -18.49
CA THR A 42 -10.42 -5.69 -19.48
C THR A 42 -11.26 -4.46 -19.15
N GLN A 43 -10.73 -3.24 -19.28
CA GLN A 43 -11.51 -2.01 -19.14
C GLN A 43 -11.31 -1.07 -20.34
N SER A 44 -12.43 -0.61 -20.89
CA SER A 44 -12.57 0.67 -21.61
C SER A 44 -13.30 1.68 -20.71
N GLU A 45 -13.13 2.97 -20.99
CA GLU A 45 -13.46 4.12 -20.14
C GLU A 45 -14.80 4.07 -19.39
N GLY A 46 -14.71 4.31 -18.08
CA GLY A 46 -15.68 5.12 -17.35
C GLY A 46 -17.11 4.60 -17.27
N THR A 47 -17.33 3.42 -16.68
CA THR A 47 -18.40 3.08 -15.70
C THR A 47 -18.30 1.59 -15.40
N ILE A 48 -18.30 1.19 -14.12
CA ILE A 48 -18.49 -0.22 -13.74
C ILE A 48 -19.98 -0.51 -13.93
N VAL A 49 -20.33 -1.21 -15.01
CA VAL A 49 -21.64 -1.84 -15.13
C VAL A 49 -21.55 -3.18 -14.40
N VAL A 50 -22.18 -3.27 -13.23
CA VAL A 50 -22.38 -4.55 -12.53
C VAL A 50 -23.53 -5.26 -13.25
N ASP A 51 -23.21 -6.27 -14.04
CA ASP A 51 -24.24 -7.20 -14.54
C ASP A 51 -24.69 -8.08 -13.37
N ASN A 52 -25.95 -7.90 -12.96
CA ASN A 52 -26.57 -8.62 -11.85
C ASN A 52 -27.51 -9.70 -12.40
N SER A 53 -27.01 -10.54 -13.32
CA SER A 53 -27.76 -11.71 -13.77
C SER A 53 -27.80 -12.73 -12.64
N GLN A 54 -28.97 -12.81 -12.00
CA GLN A 54 -29.30 -13.76 -10.94
C GLN A 54 -28.96 -15.21 -11.33
N THR A 55 -28.27 -15.91 -10.44
CA THR A 55 -28.44 -17.36 -10.29
C THR A 55 -28.74 -17.64 -8.83
N ASP A 56 -29.90 -18.25 -8.61
CA ASP A 56 -30.52 -18.60 -7.33
C ASP A 56 -29.58 -19.39 -6.41
N GLU A 57 -29.18 -18.81 -5.27
CA GLU A 57 -28.82 -19.57 -4.07
C GLU A 57 -29.35 -18.88 -2.81
N ARG A 58 -29.92 -19.68 -1.90
CA ARG A 58 -30.75 -19.25 -0.77
C ARG A 58 -29.93 -18.49 0.28
N VAL A 59 -30.42 -17.31 0.63
CA VAL A 59 -29.98 -16.50 1.77
C VAL A 59 -30.21 -17.26 3.08
N LEU A 60 -29.13 -17.68 3.75
CA LEU A 60 -29.19 -18.16 5.13
C LEU A 60 -28.63 -17.06 6.05
N SER A 61 -29.54 -16.42 6.79
CA SER A 61 -29.38 -15.27 7.70
C SER A 61 -29.47 -13.88 7.05
N LYS A 62 -30.45 -13.12 7.55
CA LYS A 62 -30.85 -11.76 7.12
C LYS A 62 -30.10 -10.67 7.91
N ASP A 63 -29.09 -11.06 8.69
CA ASP A 63 -28.32 -10.18 9.58
C ASP A 63 -26.83 -10.16 9.22
N ILE A 64 -26.51 -10.24 7.93
CA ILE A 64 -25.16 -9.87 7.47
C ILE A 64 -25.14 -8.33 7.43
N LYS A 65 -24.67 -7.73 8.52
CA LYS A 65 -24.10 -6.38 8.41
C LYS A 65 -22.93 -6.48 7.44
N THR A 66 -23.18 -6.14 6.19
CA THR A 66 -22.12 -5.94 5.21
C THR A 66 -21.34 -4.72 5.69
N VAL A 67 -20.34 -4.93 6.55
CA VAL A 67 -19.27 -3.95 6.69
C VAL A 67 -18.61 -4.00 5.32
N GLN A 68 -18.96 -3.02 4.48
CA GLN A 68 -18.20 -2.69 3.29
C GLN A 68 -16.78 -2.50 3.79
N ALA A 69 -15.94 -3.54 3.66
CA ALA A 69 -14.51 -3.42 3.90
C ALA A 69 -14.09 -2.33 2.94
N LYS A 70 -13.86 -1.12 3.47
CA LYS A 70 -13.29 -0.03 2.71
C LYS A 70 -12.02 -0.63 2.13
N ASN A 71 -12.03 -0.86 0.82
CA ASN A 71 -10.86 -1.29 0.08
C ASN A 71 -9.91 -0.07 0.05
N SER A 72 -9.36 0.28 1.21
CA SER A 72 -8.47 1.40 1.38
C SER A 72 -7.13 0.97 0.83
N SER A 73 -6.96 1.16 -0.47
CA SER A 73 -5.67 1.05 -1.19
C SER A 73 -4.60 2.03 -0.68
N GLU A 74 -4.87 2.73 0.42
CA GLU A 74 -3.99 3.60 1.18
C GLU A 74 -3.38 2.80 2.33
N HIS A 75 -2.36 2.03 1.99
CA HIS A 75 -1.56 1.28 2.96
C HIS A 75 -0.29 2.06 3.29
N CYS A 76 0.24 1.86 4.50
CA CYS A 76 1.58 2.28 4.88
C CYS A 76 2.36 1.10 5.45
N PHE A 77 3.68 1.15 5.33
CA PHE A 77 4.58 0.11 5.82
C PHE A 77 5.83 0.73 6.42
N PHE A 78 6.20 0.29 7.62
CA PHE A 78 7.44 0.71 8.29
C PHE A 78 8.46 -0.43 8.25
N ASP A 79 9.63 -0.18 7.67
CA ASP A 79 10.78 -1.09 7.67
C ASP A 79 11.73 -0.69 8.81
N GLU A 80 11.67 -1.43 9.92
CA GLU A 80 12.52 -1.18 11.10
C GLU A 80 14.02 -1.29 10.79
N LYS A 81 14.41 -2.22 9.89
CA LYS A 81 15.82 -2.46 9.57
C LYS A 81 16.41 -1.32 8.74
N LYS A 82 15.60 -0.75 7.85
CA LYS A 82 16.00 0.40 7.02
C LYS A 82 15.64 1.74 7.64
N MET A 83 14.90 1.74 8.75
CA MET A 83 14.32 2.93 9.36
C MET A 83 13.56 3.77 8.32
N SER A 84 12.74 3.13 7.50
CA SER A 84 12.02 3.78 6.40
C SER A 84 10.51 3.59 6.49
N LEU A 85 9.75 4.65 6.25
CA LEU A 85 8.28 4.61 6.15
C LEU A 85 7.85 4.71 4.69
N VAL A 86 7.01 3.78 4.25
CA VAL A 86 6.40 3.77 2.93
C VAL A 86 4.94 4.20 3.03
N LEU A 87 4.54 5.15 2.19
CA LEU A 87 3.17 5.65 2.04
C LEU A 87 2.67 5.28 0.64
N ASN A 88 1.71 4.36 0.53
CA ASN A 88 1.14 3.98 -0.76
C ASN A 88 -0.01 4.89 -1.18
N TYR A 89 -0.16 5.03 -2.50
CA TYR A 89 -1.16 5.88 -3.13
C TYR A 89 -2.02 5.08 -4.10
N GLN A 90 -3.27 5.54 -4.22
CA GLN A 90 -4.14 5.15 -5.31
C GLN A 90 -3.64 5.70 -6.65
N HIS A 91 -4.15 5.11 -7.74
CA HIS A 91 -3.83 5.55 -9.08
C HIS A 91 -4.18 7.04 -9.28
N ASN A 92 -3.27 7.81 -9.89
CA ASN A 92 -3.42 9.25 -10.15
C ASN A 92 -3.75 10.09 -8.88
N LYS A 93 -3.45 9.59 -7.67
CA LYS A 93 -3.62 10.36 -6.42
C LYS A 93 -2.28 10.84 -5.89
N ALA A 94 -2.28 12.02 -5.30
CA ALA A 94 -1.12 12.61 -4.62
C ALA A 94 -1.44 13.19 -3.24
N ALA A 95 -2.72 13.31 -2.87
CA ALA A 95 -3.11 13.89 -1.60
C ALA A 95 -2.66 13.00 -0.43
N LEU A 96 -2.15 13.63 0.62
CA LEU A 96 -1.98 13.00 1.93
C LEU A 96 -3.35 12.74 2.53
N THR A 97 -3.57 11.51 3.00
CA THR A 97 -4.78 11.17 3.76
C THR A 97 -4.51 11.19 5.25
N SER A 98 -5.57 11.13 6.06
CA SER A 98 -5.42 11.10 7.52
C SER A 98 -4.56 9.93 7.99
N ILE A 99 -4.65 8.77 7.30
CA ILE A 99 -3.83 7.58 7.57
C ILE A 99 -2.35 7.88 7.29
N HIS A 100 -2.04 8.54 6.17
CA HIS A 100 -0.66 8.95 5.89
C HIS A 100 -0.13 9.92 6.95
N GLN A 101 -0.93 10.92 7.33
CA GLN A 101 -0.53 11.91 8.32
C GLN A 101 -0.25 11.27 9.69
N GLU A 102 -1.10 10.34 10.13
CA GLU A 102 -0.91 9.60 11.37
C GLU A 102 0.36 8.75 11.33
N ALA A 103 0.57 8.00 10.26
CA ALA A 103 1.78 7.19 10.07
C ALA A 103 3.06 8.04 10.07
N ILE A 104 3.03 9.21 9.41
CA ILE A 104 4.15 10.16 9.42
C ILE A 104 4.42 10.64 10.85
N LYS A 105 3.39 11.05 11.61
CA LYS A 105 3.58 11.50 12.99
C LYS A 105 4.21 10.42 13.87
N SER A 106 3.74 9.18 13.78
CA SER A 106 4.31 8.06 14.53
C SER A 106 5.76 7.79 14.16
N TYR A 107 6.09 7.82 12.86
CA TYR A 107 7.47 7.64 12.37
C TYR A 107 8.40 8.77 12.81
N ILE A 108 7.95 10.02 12.76
CA ILE A 108 8.73 11.16 13.23
C ILE A 108 8.91 11.13 14.76
N GLY A 109 7.93 10.62 15.50
CA GLY A 109 8.03 10.48 16.96
C GLY A 109 9.18 9.58 17.44
N ILE A 110 9.64 8.66 16.58
CA ILE A 110 10.80 7.80 16.86
C ILE A 110 12.08 8.25 16.13
N ALA A 111 12.01 9.34 15.36
CA ALA A 111 13.14 9.82 14.57
C ALA A 111 14.13 10.64 15.41
N ASP A 112 15.43 10.42 15.18
CA ASP A 112 16.49 11.27 15.75
C ASP A 112 16.35 12.71 15.22
N PRO A 113 16.27 13.74 16.09
CA PRO A 113 16.14 15.15 15.68
C PRO A 113 17.28 15.67 14.78
N ASN A 114 18.47 15.05 14.82
CA ASN A 114 19.66 15.51 14.12
C ASN A 114 19.86 14.91 12.72
N ARG A 115 19.11 13.85 12.39
CA ARG A 115 19.23 13.12 11.11
C ARG A 115 18.55 13.88 9.97
N LYS A 116 18.92 13.65 8.70
CA LYS A 116 18.09 14.18 7.61
C LYS A 116 16.91 13.25 7.34
N ILE A 117 15.85 13.78 6.75
CA ILE A 117 14.71 12.98 6.28
C ILE A 117 14.70 13.09 4.76
N LEU A 118 15.06 12.00 4.10
CA LEU A 118 14.93 11.87 2.66
C LEU A 118 13.49 11.46 2.32
N VAL A 119 12.85 12.20 1.42
CA VAL A 119 11.49 11.96 0.93
C VAL A 119 11.54 11.65 -0.56
N GLU A 120 11.26 10.40 -0.92
CA GLU A 120 11.39 9.89 -2.28
C GLU A 120 10.02 9.57 -2.88
N GLY A 121 9.65 10.28 -3.93
CA GLY A 121 8.41 10.04 -4.67
C GLY A 121 8.60 9.03 -5.80
N HIS A 122 7.62 8.13 -5.95
CA HIS A 122 7.57 7.13 -7.02
C HIS A 122 6.18 7.04 -7.65
N ALA A 123 6.15 6.70 -8.93
CA ALA A 123 4.96 6.41 -9.72
C ALA A 123 5.08 5.00 -10.32
N ASP A 124 3.94 4.43 -10.72
CA ASP A 124 3.97 3.21 -11.52
C ASP A 124 4.19 3.53 -13.00
N SER A 125 4.37 2.49 -13.82
CA SER A 125 4.70 2.62 -15.25
C SER A 125 3.49 2.97 -16.13
N THR A 126 2.38 3.43 -15.55
CA THR A 126 1.17 3.77 -16.32
C THR A 126 1.24 5.23 -16.73
N GLY A 127 1.19 5.51 -18.04
CA GLY A 127 1.26 6.86 -18.58
C GLY A 127 2.63 7.21 -19.14
N THR A 128 2.93 8.51 -19.31
CA THR A 128 4.22 8.96 -19.83
C THR A 128 5.23 9.20 -18.71
N ASN A 129 6.51 9.01 -19.00
CA ASN A 129 7.60 9.25 -18.05
C ASN A 129 7.52 10.66 -17.44
N ASP A 130 7.28 11.67 -18.27
CA ASP A 130 7.11 13.07 -17.86
C ASP A 130 5.95 13.26 -16.87
N TYR A 131 4.83 12.61 -17.14
CA TYR A 131 3.68 12.67 -16.24
C TYR A 131 3.99 11.99 -14.91
N ASN A 132 4.62 10.81 -14.95
CA ASN A 132 5.01 10.05 -13.77
C ASN A 132 6.07 10.77 -12.93
N GLN A 133 7.01 11.44 -13.59
CA GLN A 133 7.97 12.32 -12.94
C GLN A 133 7.27 13.44 -12.17
N ARG A 134 6.36 14.18 -12.82
CA ARG A 134 5.59 15.25 -12.15
C ARG A 134 4.70 14.73 -11.02
N LEU A 135 4.05 13.58 -11.19
CA LEU A 135 3.20 13.00 -10.16
C LEU A 135 4.00 12.56 -8.94
N SER A 136 5.15 11.92 -9.15
CA SER A 136 6.06 11.53 -8.07
C SER A 136 6.60 12.74 -7.30
N ALA A 137 7.00 13.81 -8.00
CA ALA A 137 7.44 15.07 -7.39
C ALA A 137 6.32 15.71 -6.59
N LYS A 138 5.10 15.75 -7.12
CA LYS A 138 3.95 16.28 -6.39
C LYS A 138 3.69 15.53 -5.08
N ARG A 139 3.81 14.19 -5.08
CA ARG A 139 3.65 13.38 -3.87
C ARG A 139 4.74 13.67 -2.84
N ALA A 140 6.00 13.66 -3.27
CA ALA A 140 7.15 13.95 -2.41
C ALA A 140 7.05 15.36 -1.82
N ASN A 141 6.67 16.35 -2.63
CA ASN A 141 6.47 17.72 -2.19
C ASN A 141 5.36 17.87 -1.15
N LEU A 142 4.21 17.21 -1.31
CA LEU A 142 3.13 17.29 -0.33
C LEU A 142 3.53 16.70 1.02
N VAL A 143 4.28 15.58 1.01
CA VAL A 143 4.87 15.00 2.23
C VAL A 143 5.91 15.93 2.84
N ALA A 144 6.83 16.47 2.04
CA ALA A 144 7.86 17.38 2.49
C ALA A 144 7.27 18.66 3.12
N ARG A 145 6.26 19.25 2.47
CA ARG A 145 5.53 20.40 3.02
C ARG A 145 4.89 20.05 4.34
N TYR A 146 4.18 18.92 4.45
CA TYR A 146 3.57 18.49 5.70
C TYR A 146 4.59 18.36 6.84
N LEU A 147 5.75 17.75 6.58
CA LEU A 147 6.85 17.65 7.55
C LEU A 147 7.39 19.03 7.97
N GLN A 148 7.54 19.95 7.02
CA GLN A 148 8.10 21.28 7.25
C GLN A 148 7.12 22.22 7.97
N THR A 149 5.89 22.32 7.48
CA THR A 149 4.91 23.32 7.92
C THR A 149 4.07 22.83 9.08
N ASP A 150 3.55 21.61 8.99
CA ASP A 150 2.59 21.10 9.96
C ASP A 150 3.28 20.46 11.16
N LEU A 151 4.47 19.85 10.94
CA LEU A 151 5.27 19.24 12.01
C LEU A 151 6.50 20.06 12.42
N GLY A 152 6.77 21.18 11.75
CA GLY A 152 7.83 22.11 12.15
C GLY A 152 9.26 21.57 12.01
N LEU A 153 9.50 20.57 11.15
CA LEU A 153 10.80 19.91 11.04
C LEU A 153 11.85 20.73 10.27
N GLY A 154 11.55 21.92 9.77
CA GLY A 154 12.54 22.85 9.21
C GLY A 154 13.36 22.29 8.04
N ASN A 155 14.66 22.62 7.98
CA ASN A 155 15.53 22.43 6.80
C ASN A 155 16.18 21.03 6.68
N ARG A 156 15.78 20.03 7.48
CA ARG A 156 16.35 18.67 7.42
C ARG A 156 15.68 17.76 6.38
N ILE A 157 14.73 18.28 5.61
CA ILE A 157 14.00 17.53 4.59
C ILE A 157 14.72 17.64 3.24
N VAL A 158 14.99 16.49 2.61
CA VAL A 158 15.53 16.40 1.25
C VAL A 158 14.49 15.70 0.38
N GLU A 159 14.07 16.34 -0.71
CA GLU A 159 13.08 15.78 -1.64
C GLU A 159 13.77 15.19 -2.87
N LYS A 160 13.35 13.99 -3.30
CA LYS A 160 13.71 13.39 -4.59
C LYS A 160 12.46 12.81 -5.27
N ALA A 161 12.45 12.88 -6.59
CA ALA A 161 11.36 12.34 -7.41
C ALA A 161 11.96 11.44 -8.48
N PHE A 162 11.54 10.18 -8.51
CA PHE A 162 12.08 9.17 -9.43
C PHE A 162 11.14 8.83 -10.59
N GLY A 163 9.92 9.34 -10.58
CA GLY A 163 8.89 8.91 -11.52
C GLY A 163 8.71 7.39 -11.43
N GLU A 164 8.73 6.74 -12.60
CA GLU A 164 8.60 5.28 -12.73
C GLU A 164 9.94 4.52 -12.78
N SER A 165 11.08 5.21 -12.63
CA SER A 165 12.43 4.64 -12.91
C SER A 165 12.93 3.63 -11.88
N THR A 166 12.30 3.55 -10.71
CA THR A 166 12.72 2.67 -9.59
C THR A 166 11.56 1.79 -9.10
N PRO A 167 11.09 0.83 -9.92
CA PRO A 167 10.03 -0.09 -9.53
C PRO A 167 10.55 -1.08 -8.46
N ILE A 168 9.68 -1.46 -7.53
CA ILE A 168 9.97 -2.48 -6.49
C ILE A 168 9.19 -3.77 -6.71
N CYS A 169 8.28 -3.77 -7.68
CA CYS A 169 7.41 -4.88 -7.99
C CYS A 169 7.00 -4.83 -9.46
N ALA A 170 6.55 -5.96 -9.99
CA ALA A 170 6.13 -6.08 -11.39
C ALA A 170 4.80 -5.34 -11.66
N ALA A 171 4.54 -5.01 -12.93
CA ALA A 171 3.35 -4.27 -13.32
C ALA A 171 2.03 -4.98 -12.97
N GLU A 172 1.97 -6.31 -13.07
CA GLU A 172 0.81 -7.12 -12.66
C GLU A 172 0.56 -7.03 -11.15
N GLU A 173 1.62 -7.20 -10.36
CA GLU A 173 1.54 -7.07 -8.90
C GLU A 173 1.10 -5.65 -8.50
N ASN A 174 1.70 -4.62 -9.09
CA ASN A 174 1.33 -3.23 -8.84
C ASN A 174 -0.12 -2.89 -9.20
N ARG A 175 -0.69 -3.53 -10.22
CA ARG A 175 -2.12 -3.37 -10.55
C ARG A 175 -3.01 -3.81 -9.39
N GLN A 176 -2.59 -4.81 -8.64
CA GLN A 176 -3.36 -5.37 -7.54
C GLN A 176 -3.13 -4.61 -6.23
N ASN A 177 -1.88 -4.27 -5.89
CA ASN A 177 -1.54 -3.74 -4.56
C ASN A 177 -0.99 -2.30 -4.55
N GLY A 178 -0.59 -1.74 -5.69
CA GLY A 178 -0.04 -0.37 -5.77
C GLY A 178 1.36 -0.15 -5.19
N CYS A 179 2.20 -1.19 -5.10
CA CYS A 179 3.56 -1.10 -4.56
C CYS A 179 4.48 -0.07 -5.26
N ASN A 180 4.28 0.25 -6.54
CA ASN A 180 5.06 1.27 -7.24
C ASN A 180 4.51 2.70 -7.07
N ARG A 181 3.28 2.85 -6.58
CA ARG A 181 2.67 4.16 -6.30
C ARG A 181 2.92 4.53 -4.84
N ARG A 182 4.06 5.13 -4.54
CA ARG A 182 4.46 5.36 -3.15
C ARG A 182 5.27 6.63 -2.93
N VAL A 183 5.36 7.04 -1.68
CA VAL A 183 6.45 7.89 -1.16
C VAL A 183 7.21 7.09 -0.10
N VAL A 184 8.52 7.19 -0.08
CA VAL A 184 9.37 6.59 0.96
C VAL A 184 10.02 7.72 1.76
N LEU A 185 9.91 7.65 3.09
CA LEU A 185 10.65 8.49 4.01
C LEU A 185 11.78 7.65 4.60
N THR A 186 13.00 8.17 4.59
CA THR A 186 14.17 7.49 5.15
C THR A 186 14.91 8.47 6.05
N LEU A 187 15.25 8.04 7.26
CA LEU A 187 16.19 8.80 8.09
C LEU A 187 17.60 8.54 7.58
N GLU A 188 18.35 9.61 7.34
CA GLU A 188 19.78 9.62 6.98
C GLU A 188 20.64 10.05 8.16
#